data_AF-A0A066YJ43-F1
#
_entry.id   AF-A0A066YJ43-F1
#
_cell.length_a   1.000
_cell.length_b   1.000
_cell.length_c   1.000
_cell.angle_alpha   90.00
_cell.angle_beta   90.00
_cell.angle_gamma   90.00
#
_symmetry.space_group_name_H-M   'P 1'
#
loop_
_entity.id
_entity.type
_entity.pdbx_description
1 polymer ?
#
loop_
_entity_poly.entity_id
_entity_poly.type
_entity_poly.pdbx_seq_one_letter_code
_entity_poly.pdbx_strand_id
1 'polypeptide(L)'
;MKRTRTRTAGTALALLTVGLLLVGCEPAKNAKAAPPSSPSPTAAASSTGLSYHAPSASPSSTYLPPTRLDDSYFAEGSCARSLNPGGSGTTAHYEMVPCDSPNAEAKVTKRSGTLTGVAAALPHGADCPDGTDLALDLTQNALTDVTRNRSAWACLRNLHDPHPGEPGGGGGPGIVVGDCVYATKTASGSDSVAETRCDGQGDHRPEYKVDKEYVKQTVSLKGSTEQTCPDEATVTFTIPAPPGALAMNPTVACAEPVD
;
A
#
# COMPACT_ATOMS: atom_id res chain seq x y z
N MET A 1 26.49 58.83 1.95
CA MET A 1 26.34 59.41 0.58
C MET A 1 25.12 58.79 -0.07
N LYS A 2 24.15 59.63 -0.45
CA LYS A 2 22.89 59.25 -1.07
C LYS A 2 23.14 58.90 -2.55
N ARG A 3 22.59 57.81 -3.07
CA ARG A 3 22.28 57.69 -4.50
C ARG A 3 20.86 57.19 -4.67
N THR A 4 20.17 57.93 -5.52
CA THR A 4 18.72 57.99 -5.72
C THR A 4 18.40 57.34 -7.06
N ARG A 5 17.35 56.51 -7.05
CA ARG A 5 16.38 56.12 -8.11
C ARG A 5 16.81 56.07 -9.59
N THR A 6 16.35 55.00 -10.24
CA THR A 6 15.54 55.11 -11.47
C THR A 6 14.43 54.06 -11.48
N ARG A 7 13.20 54.52 -11.73
CA ARG A 7 11.97 53.76 -12.01
C ARG A 7 11.75 53.74 -13.53
N THR A 8 11.27 52.63 -14.06
CA THR A 8 10.50 52.45 -15.32
C THR A 8 9.65 51.19 -15.09
N ALA A 9 8.31 51.14 -15.01
CA ALA A 9 7.16 51.75 -15.69
C ALA A 9 6.82 51.13 -17.07
N GLY A 10 5.64 50.50 -17.15
CA GLY A 10 4.90 50.03 -18.36
C GLY A 10 5.27 48.60 -18.80
N THR A 11 4.38 47.66 -19.13
CA THR A 11 3.01 47.66 -19.72
C THR A 11 2.44 46.24 -19.55
N ALA A 12 1.27 46.02 -18.93
CA ALA A 12 -0.07 45.95 -19.52
C ALA A 12 -0.37 44.75 -20.47
N LEU A 13 -1.22 43.84 -19.95
CA LEU A 13 -2.43 43.27 -20.57
C LEU A 13 -2.33 42.25 -21.73
N ALA A 14 -2.69 40.99 -21.43
CA ALA A 14 -3.58 40.19 -22.30
C ALA A 14 -4.27 39.09 -21.46
N LEU A 15 -5.55 39.33 -21.16
CA LEU A 15 -6.51 38.33 -20.70
C LEU A 15 -6.86 37.42 -21.88
N LEU A 16 -6.76 36.10 -21.70
CA LEU A 16 -7.37 35.11 -22.58
C LEU A 16 -8.36 34.29 -21.75
N THR A 17 -9.61 34.72 -21.82
CA THR A 17 -10.80 33.95 -21.45
C THR A 17 -11.24 33.10 -22.65
N VAL A 18 -12.22 32.20 -22.40
CA VAL A 18 -12.88 31.22 -23.31
C VAL A 18 -12.25 29.81 -23.17
N GLY A 19 -12.97 28.74 -22.83
CA GLY A 19 -14.42 28.54 -22.82
C GLY A 19 -14.86 27.38 -21.93
N LEU A 20 -16.06 27.57 -21.41
CA LEU A 20 -16.87 26.71 -20.57
C LEU A 20 -17.55 25.64 -21.46
N LEU A 21 -17.34 24.34 -21.20
CA LEU A 21 -18.24 23.29 -21.67
C LEU A 21 -18.90 22.64 -20.46
N LEU A 22 -20.08 23.15 -20.13
CA LEU A 22 -21.06 22.54 -19.25
C LEU A 22 -21.67 21.34 -19.99
N VAL A 23 -21.32 20.12 -19.58
CA VAL A 23 -22.16 18.95 -19.83
C VAL A 23 -22.99 18.74 -18.57
N GLY A 24 -24.22 19.26 -18.61
CA GLY A 24 -25.26 18.91 -17.66
C GLY A 24 -26.02 17.68 -18.15
N CYS A 25 -26.13 16.67 -17.29
CA CYS A 25 -27.24 15.74 -17.29
C CYS A 25 -27.80 15.69 -15.85
N GLU A 26 -29.08 15.99 -15.74
CA GLU A 26 -29.84 16.18 -14.50
C GLU A 26 -29.99 14.91 -13.65
N PRO A 27 -30.26 15.07 -12.34
CA PRO A 27 -30.52 13.99 -11.40
C PRO A 27 -31.97 13.49 -11.50
N ALA A 28 -32.15 12.18 -11.64
CA ALA A 28 -33.45 11.54 -11.48
C ALA A 28 -33.87 11.56 -10.00
N LYS A 29 -34.87 12.37 -9.69
CA LYS A 29 -35.56 12.41 -8.39
C LYS A 29 -36.69 11.39 -8.37
N ASN A 30 -36.74 10.64 -7.27
CA ASN A 30 -37.94 10.07 -6.63
C ASN A 30 -38.87 9.20 -7.49
N ALA A 31 -38.69 7.88 -7.39
CA ALA A 31 -39.82 6.96 -7.33
C ALA A 31 -39.86 6.29 -5.94
N LYS A 32 -41.00 6.54 -5.30
CA LYS A 32 -41.41 6.25 -3.93
C LYS A 32 -41.50 4.76 -3.64
N ALA A 33 -40.99 4.35 -2.49
CA ALA A 33 -41.25 3.04 -1.89
C ALA A 33 -42.74 2.85 -1.58
N ALA A 34 -43.26 1.65 -1.83
CA ALA A 34 -44.51 1.15 -1.25
C ALA A 34 -44.28 -0.27 -0.66
N PRO A 35 -44.97 -0.62 0.45
CA PRO A 35 -44.60 -1.70 1.36
C PRO A 35 -45.31 -3.04 1.02
N PRO A 36 -45.11 -4.13 1.81
CA PRO A 36 -45.18 -5.50 1.34
C PRO A 36 -46.60 -6.06 1.33
N SER A 37 -46.80 -7.14 0.59
CA SER A 37 -48.02 -7.95 0.66
C SER A 37 -47.65 -9.43 0.75
N SER A 38 -47.62 -9.94 1.98
CA SER A 38 -47.90 -11.36 2.24
C SER A 38 -49.36 -11.64 1.89
N PRO A 39 -49.66 -12.76 1.24
CA PRO A 39 -50.30 -13.83 2.00
C PRO A 39 -49.85 -15.24 1.58
N SER A 40 -49.56 -16.07 2.58
CA SER A 40 -49.86 -17.51 2.58
C SER A 40 -51.10 -17.71 3.47
N PRO A 41 -51.83 -18.85 3.46
CA PRO A 41 -51.55 -20.13 2.79
C PRO A 41 -52.77 -20.72 2.05
N THR A 42 -52.57 -21.65 1.10
CA THR A 42 -53.40 -22.88 1.05
C THR A 42 -52.65 -23.98 0.29
N ALA A 43 -52.56 -25.14 0.93
CA ALA A 43 -52.06 -26.36 0.37
C ALA A 43 -52.99 -26.91 -0.73
N ALA A 44 -52.41 -27.38 -1.83
CA ALA A 44 -52.96 -28.48 -2.61
C ALA A 44 -51.81 -29.19 -3.32
N ALA A 45 -51.61 -30.45 -2.95
CA ALA A 45 -50.69 -31.37 -3.57
C ALA A 45 -51.08 -31.62 -5.04
N SER A 46 -50.09 -31.72 -5.91
CA SER A 46 -50.13 -32.64 -7.06
C SER A 46 -48.72 -32.92 -7.55
N SER A 47 -48.34 -34.17 -7.39
CA SER A 47 -47.12 -34.83 -7.79
C SER A 47 -47.13 -35.17 -9.28
N THR A 48 -46.22 -34.56 -10.04
CA THR A 48 -45.67 -35.03 -11.32
C THR A 48 -44.35 -34.28 -11.48
N GLY A 49 -43.19 -34.86 -11.21
CA GLY A 49 -42.61 -35.91 -12.04
C GLY A 49 -41.77 -35.30 -13.17
N LEU A 50 -40.80 -34.44 -12.83
CA LEU A 50 -39.73 -34.02 -13.74
C LEU A 50 -38.42 -33.93 -12.96
N SER A 51 -37.54 -34.88 -13.25
CA SER A 51 -36.18 -34.97 -12.74
C SER A 51 -35.36 -33.75 -13.19
N TYR A 52 -35.22 -32.77 -12.31
CA TYR A 52 -34.12 -31.83 -12.41
C TYR A 52 -32.87 -32.53 -11.89
N HIS A 53 -31.99 -32.93 -12.82
CA HIS A 53 -30.60 -33.19 -12.48
C HIS A 53 -30.04 -31.90 -11.87
N ALA A 54 -29.78 -31.95 -10.56
CA ALA A 54 -28.93 -30.97 -9.90
C ALA A 54 -27.62 -30.89 -10.69
N PRO A 55 -27.09 -29.68 -10.98
CA PRO A 55 -25.75 -29.56 -11.51
C PRO A 55 -24.83 -30.24 -10.51
N SER A 56 -24.18 -31.30 -10.99
CA SER A 56 -23.12 -32.03 -10.33
C SER A 56 -22.15 -31.01 -9.77
N ALA A 57 -22.02 -30.99 -8.43
CA ALA A 57 -20.96 -30.25 -7.77
C ALA A 57 -19.64 -30.69 -8.42
N SER A 58 -19.03 -29.80 -9.20
CA SER A 58 -17.67 -29.98 -9.69
C SER A 58 -16.80 -30.40 -8.51
N PRO A 59 -15.89 -31.38 -8.66
CA PRO A 59 -15.01 -31.76 -7.58
C PRO A 59 -14.25 -30.50 -7.16
N SER A 60 -14.46 -30.06 -5.92
CA SER A 60 -13.63 -29.04 -5.29
C SER A 60 -12.20 -29.49 -5.48
N SER A 61 -11.46 -28.80 -6.35
CA SER A 61 -10.05 -29.01 -6.54
C SER A 61 -9.43 -28.92 -5.16
N THR A 62 -8.94 -30.04 -4.62
CA THR A 62 -8.27 -30.07 -3.32
C THR A 62 -7.07 -29.14 -3.45
N TYR A 63 -7.20 -27.92 -2.95
CA TYR A 63 -6.14 -26.94 -3.01
C TYR A 63 -4.98 -27.48 -2.17
N LEU A 64 -3.87 -27.79 -2.82
CA LEU A 64 -2.64 -28.19 -2.16
C LEU A 64 -1.69 -27.00 -2.24
N PRO A 65 -1.40 -26.31 -1.13
CA PRO A 65 -0.45 -25.22 -1.15
C PRO A 65 0.93 -25.74 -1.55
N PRO A 66 1.72 -24.96 -2.31
CA PRO A 66 3.11 -25.29 -2.60
C PRO A 66 3.89 -25.55 -1.30
N THR A 67 4.67 -26.62 -1.28
CA THR A 67 5.50 -27.04 -0.13
C THR A 67 6.99 -26.76 -0.36
N ARG A 68 7.31 -26.00 -1.40
CA ARG A 68 8.67 -25.64 -1.79
C ARG A 68 8.75 -24.16 -2.09
N LEU A 69 9.86 -23.55 -1.71
CA LEU A 69 10.19 -22.18 -2.05
C LEU A 69 10.64 -22.06 -3.52
N ASP A 70 9.71 -22.34 -4.44
CA ASP A 70 9.83 -22.07 -5.87
C ASP A 70 8.84 -20.98 -6.30
N ASP A 71 8.83 -20.62 -7.59
CA ASP A 71 8.07 -19.49 -8.13
C ASP A 71 6.54 -19.64 -7.98
N SER A 72 6.04 -20.81 -7.60
CA SER A 72 4.62 -21.02 -7.30
C SER A 72 4.22 -20.60 -5.88
N TYR A 73 5.14 -20.64 -4.92
CA TYR A 73 4.86 -20.32 -3.51
C TYR A 73 4.70 -18.81 -3.29
N PHE A 74 3.49 -18.33 -3.03
CA PHE A 74 3.13 -16.91 -3.05
C PHE A 74 3.37 -16.25 -4.42
N ALA A 75 3.02 -16.95 -5.51
CA ALA A 75 3.01 -16.34 -6.84
C ALA A 75 2.08 -15.11 -6.90
N GLU A 76 2.37 -14.16 -7.80
CA GLU A 76 1.49 -13.02 -8.03
C GLU A 76 0.06 -13.45 -8.34
N GLY A 77 -0.90 -12.75 -7.74
CA GLY A 77 -2.33 -13.07 -7.86
C GLY A 77 -2.83 -14.15 -6.90
N SER A 78 -1.95 -14.88 -6.21
CA SER A 78 -2.35 -15.80 -5.15
C SER A 78 -2.88 -15.06 -3.92
N CYS A 79 -3.70 -15.73 -3.12
CA CYS A 79 -4.24 -15.19 -1.89
C CYS A 79 -3.66 -15.89 -0.68
N ALA A 80 -3.64 -15.17 0.43
CA ALA A 80 -3.08 -15.62 1.68
C ALA A 80 -4.00 -15.30 2.85
N ARG A 81 -3.82 -16.04 3.94
CA ARG A 81 -4.41 -15.74 5.25
C ARG A 81 -3.32 -15.67 6.31
N SER A 82 -3.50 -14.79 7.29
CA SER A 82 -2.64 -14.75 8.47
C SER A 82 -2.87 -15.97 9.35
N LEU A 83 -1.78 -16.56 9.82
CA LEU A 83 -1.77 -17.64 10.80
C LEU A 83 -1.70 -17.13 12.24
N ASN A 84 -1.22 -15.89 12.41
CA ASN A 84 -1.11 -15.23 13.71
C ASN A 84 -1.83 -13.86 13.64
N PRO A 85 -3.16 -13.85 13.69
CA PRO A 85 -3.93 -12.61 13.69
C PRO A 85 -3.52 -11.74 14.89
N GLY A 86 -3.11 -10.50 14.60
CA GLY A 86 -2.57 -9.55 15.59
C GLY A 86 -1.04 -9.45 15.63
N GLY A 87 -0.32 -10.30 14.89
CA GLY A 87 1.11 -10.08 14.62
C GLY A 87 1.30 -8.88 13.70
N SER A 88 2.16 -7.95 14.08
CA SER A 88 2.55 -6.80 13.24
C SER A 88 3.95 -7.01 12.64
N GLY A 89 4.18 -6.42 11.47
CA GLY A 89 5.46 -6.43 10.78
C GLY A 89 5.99 -7.85 10.49
N THR A 90 7.27 -8.08 10.84
CA THR A 90 8.04 -9.28 10.49
C THR A 90 7.67 -10.55 11.28
N THR A 91 6.70 -10.46 12.20
CA THR A 91 6.26 -11.62 13.01
C THR A 91 4.98 -12.27 12.49
N ALA A 92 4.36 -11.66 11.49
CA ALA A 92 3.15 -12.18 10.86
C ALA A 92 3.51 -13.36 9.93
N HIS A 93 2.91 -14.51 10.18
CA HIS A 93 3.03 -15.70 9.35
C HIS A 93 1.80 -15.85 8.48
N TYR A 94 1.99 -16.25 7.22
CA TYR A 94 0.92 -16.41 6.25
C TYR A 94 0.96 -17.79 5.62
N GLU A 95 -0.22 -18.33 5.30
CA GLU A 95 -0.34 -19.46 4.39
C GLU A 95 -1.13 -19.05 3.14
N MET A 96 -0.85 -19.74 2.03
CA MET A 96 -1.62 -19.55 0.81
C MET A 96 -2.98 -20.24 0.91
N VAL A 97 -4.00 -19.59 0.36
CA VAL A 97 -5.38 -20.09 0.29
C VAL A 97 -5.99 -19.80 -1.08
N PRO A 98 -7.04 -20.53 -1.50
CA PRO A 98 -7.83 -20.13 -2.66
C PRO A 98 -8.37 -18.70 -2.50
N CYS A 99 -8.36 -17.90 -3.56
CA CYS A 99 -8.84 -16.51 -3.49
C CYS A 99 -10.35 -16.37 -3.30
N ASP A 100 -11.12 -17.41 -3.62
CA ASP A 100 -12.56 -17.51 -3.35
C ASP A 100 -12.86 -18.07 -1.94
N SER A 101 -11.82 -18.37 -1.16
CA SER A 101 -11.96 -18.75 0.24
C SER A 101 -12.51 -17.58 1.05
N PRO A 102 -13.50 -17.81 1.94
CA PRO A 102 -13.97 -16.76 2.86
C PRO A 102 -12.90 -16.33 3.88
N ASN A 103 -11.80 -17.08 3.99
CA ASN A 103 -10.68 -16.78 4.88
C ASN A 103 -9.50 -16.14 4.12
N ALA A 104 -9.65 -15.79 2.84
CA ALA A 104 -8.63 -15.01 2.14
C ALA A 104 -8.60 -13.59 2.72
N GLU A 105 -7.43 -13.16 3.19
CA GLU A 105 -7.27 -11.86 3.86
C GLU A 105 -6.42 -10.89 3.04
N ALA A 106 -5.50 -11.41 2.23
CA ALA A 106 -4.62 -10.61 1.39
C ALA A 106 -4.34 -11.28 0.05
N LYS A 107 -3.95 -10.48 -0.93
CA LYS A 107 -3.55 -10.90 -2.27
C LYS A 107 -2.11 -10.48 -2.55
N VAL A 108 -1.33 -11.37 -3.15
CA VAL A 108 0.02 -11.06 -3.62
C VAL A 108 -0.07 -10.17 -4.86
N THR A 109 0.45 -8.95 -4.76
CA THR A 109 0.50 -7.98 -5.86
C THR A 109 1.82 -8.05 -6.63
N LYS A 110 2.90 -8.44 -5.94
CA LYS A 110 4.22 -8.65 -6.54
C LYS A 110 4.97 -9.75 -5.82
N ARG A 111 5.73 -10.57 -6.55
CA ARG A 111 6.64 -11.57 -5.98
C ARG A 111 7.98 -11.53 -6.66
N SER A 112 9.05 -11.56 -5.87
CA SER A 112 10.41 -11.54 -6.40
C SER A 112 11.37 -12.33 -5.50
N GLY A 113 12.60 -12.49 -5.96
CA GLY A 113 13.62 -13.20 -5.24
C GLY A 113 15.01 -13.06 -5.85
N THR A 114 16.00 -13.41 -5.06
CA THR A 114 17.41 -13.45 -5.46
C THR A 114 18.01 -14.81 -5.15
N LEU A 115 18.87 -15.27 -6.06
CA LEU A 115 19.65 -16.49 -5.91
C LEU A 115 20.80 -16.34 -4.89
N THR A 116 21.07 -15.13 -4.39
CA THR A 116 22.22 -14.83 -3.52
C THR A 116 21.90 -14.80 -2.02
N GLY A 117 20.68 -15.11 -1.59
CA GLY A 117 20.37 -15.25 -0.15
C GLY A 117 20.26 -13.95 0.65
N VAL A 118 20.17 -12.78 -0.01
CA VAL A 118 20.19 -11.46 0.66
C VAL A 118 18.79 -10.89 1.00
N ALA A 119 17.70 -11.61 0.73
CA ALA A 119 16.36 -11.16 1.17
C ALA A 119 16.16 -11.30 2.68
N ALA A 120 17.03 -12.02 3.40
CA ALA A 120 16.95 -12.22 4.85
C ALA A 120 17.18 -10.95 5.70
N ALA A 121 17.29 -9.78 5.07
CA ALA A 121 17.51 -8.50 5.73
C ALA A 121 16.50 -7.43 5.28
N LEU A 122 15.29 -7.78 4.82
CA LEU A 122 14.30 -6.82 4.33
C LEU A 122 13.22 -6.45 5.39
N PRO A 123 13.42 -5.54 6.35
CA PRO A 123 12.28 -4.98 7.08
C PRO A 123 11.35 -4.07 6.24
N HIS A 124 11.68 -3.78 4.97
CA HIS A 124 10.96 -2.78 4.16
C HIS A 124 10.84 -3.16 2.67
N GLY A 125 10.35 -4.37 2.38
CA GLY A 125 9.85 -4.78 1.05
C GLY A 125 10.61 -4.23 -0.16
N ALA A 126 11.66 -4.92 -0.58
CA ALA A 126 12.39 -4.54 -1.78
C ALA A 126 11.44 -4.41 -2.98
N ASP A 127 11.37 -3.22 -3.58
CA ASP A 127 10.66 -2.98 -4.84
C ASP A 127 9.15 -3.35 -4.80
N CYS A 128 8.49 -3.21 -3.64
CA CYS A 128 7.03 -3.34 -3.57
C CYS A 128 6.34 -2.13 -4.22
N PRO A 129 5.24 -2.33 -4.97
CA PRO A 129 4.46 -1.21 -5.49
C PRO A 129 3.84 -0.37 -4.37
N ASP A 130 3.60 0.91 -4.64
CA ASP A 130 2.84 1.80 -3.76
C ASP A 130 1.48 1.17 -3.38
N GLY A 131 1.04 1.40 -2.14
CA GLY A 131 -0.16 0.76 -1.60
C GLY A 131 0.04 -0.68 -1.15
N THR A 132 1.27 -1.22 -1.14
CA THR A 132 1.50 -2.53 -0.51
C THR A 132 1.23 -2.43 0.99
N ASP A 133 0.36 -3.28 1.53
CA ASP A 133 0.01 -3.28 2.95
C ASP A 133 1.03 -4.04 3.81
N LEU A 134 1.69 -5.04 3.21
CA LEU A 134 2.70 -5.85 3.88
C LEU A 134 3.72 -6.37 2.88
N ALA A 135 4.99 -6.37 3.28
CA ALA A 135 6.03 -7.13 2.60
C ALA A 135 6.42 -8.37 3.44
N LEU A 136 6.27 -9.55 2.83
CA LEU A 136 6.53 -10.83 3.47
C LEU A 136 7.89 -11.39 3.03
N ASP A 137 8.79 -11.68 3.98
CA ASP A 137 9.99 -12.48 3.71
C ASP A 137 9.58 -13.95 3.60
N LEU A 138 9.55 -14.46 2.36
CA LEU A 138 9.16 -15.83 2.07
C LEU A 138 10.19 -16.86 2.56
N THR A 139 11.42 -16.43 2.84
CA THR A 139 12.47 -17.27 3.43
C THR A 139 12.13 -17.62 4.88
N GLN A 140 11.57 -16.65 5.61
CA GLN A 140 11.16 -16.81 7.02
C GLN A 140 9.72 -17.30 7.17
N ASN A 141 8.88 -17.08 6.15
CA ASN A 141 7.50 -17.55 6.14
C ASN A 141 7.37 -19.05 5.81
N ALA A 142 8.41 -19.70 5.29
CA ALA A 142 8.36 -21.08 4.86
C ALA A 142 8.11 -22.04 6.04
N LEU A 143 6.95 -22.70 6.04
CA LEU A 143 6.62 -23.81 6.95
C LEU A 143 7.38 -25.13 6.61
N THR A 144 8.33 -25.08 5.67
CA THR A 144 9.01 -26.25 5.08
C THR A 144 10.51 -26.06 5.05
N ASP A 145 11.26 -27.15 5.23
CA ASP A 145 12.73 -27.20 5.25
C ASP A 145 13.36 -26.60 3.97
N VAL A 146 13.83 -25.35 4.08
CA VAL A 146 14.43 -24.58 2.98
C VAL A 146 15.88 -25.01 2.76
N THR A 147 16.07 -26.09 2.00
CA THR A 147 17.41 -26.62 1.69
C THR A 147 18.22 -25.82 0.66
N ARG A 148 17.79 -24.61 0.24
CA ARG A 148 18.56 -23.80 -0.73
C ARG A 148 18.54 -22.30 -0.43
N ASN A 149 19.67 -21.66 -0.70
CA ASN A 149 20.00 -20.22 -0.60
C ASN A 149 19.16 -19.28 -1.49
N ARG A 150 17.87 -19.53 -1.66
CA ARG A 150 16.96 -18.65 -2.38
C ARG A 150 16.29 -17.73 -1.37
N SER A 151 16.53 -16.45 -1.57
CA SER A 151 15.91 -15.40 -0.81
C SER A 151 14.74 -14.88 -1.63
N ALA A 152 13.54 -14.85 -1.08
CA ALA A 152 12.35 -14.42 -1.81
C ALA A 152 11.44 -13.60 -0.93
N TRP A 153 10.66 -12.72 -1.55
CA TRP A 153 9.67 -11.90 -0.87
C TRP A 153 8.41 -11.75 -1.71
N ALA A 154 7.31 -11.43 -1.03
CA ALA A 154 6.04 -11.09 -1.66
C ALA A 154 5.50 -9.78 -1.08
N CYS A 155 4.92 -8.96 -1.95
CA CYS A 155 4.19 -7.76 -1.59
C CYS A 155 2.71 -8.12 -1.55
N LEU A 156 2.06 -7.88 -0.42
CA LEU A 156 0.67 -8.24 -0.17
C LEU A 156 -0.17 -6.97 -0.02
N ARG A 157 -1.37 -7.03 -0.59
CA ARG A 157 -2.43 -6.05 -0.37
C ARG A 157 -3.58 -6.76 0.34
N ASN A 158 -4.07 -6.20 1.43
CA ASN A 158 -5.24 -6.73 2.12
C ASN A 158 -6.44 -6.73 1.16
N LEU A 159 -7.36 -7.67 1.32
CA LEU A 159 -8.60 -7.70 0.56
C LEU A 159 -9.66 -6.76 1.16
N HIS A 160 -9.48 -6.39 2.43
CA HIS A 160 -10.39 -5.60 3.24
C HIS A 160 -9.63 -4.57 4.06
N ASP A 161 -10.32 -3.51 4.49
CA ASP A 161 -9.77 -2.53 5.42
C ASP A 161 -9.35 -3.18 6.76
N PRO A 162 -8.33 -2.63 7.45
CA PRO A 162 -7.54 -1.47 7.04
C PRO A 162 -6.48 -1.80 5.99
N HIS A 163 -6.06 -0.79 5.22
CA HIS A 163 -4.93 -0.85 4.29
C HIS A 163 -3.74 -0.02 4.82
N PRO A 164 -2.84 -0.62 5.63
CA PRO A 164 -1.65 0.06 6.17
C PRO A 164 -0.77 0.74 5.14
N GLY A 165 -0.75 0.26 3.89
CA GLY A 165 0.09 0.81 2.82
C GLY A 165 -0.49 2.04 2.13
N GLU A 166 -1.73 2.44 2.45
CA GLU A 166 -2.30 3.68 1.94
C GLU A 166 -1.74 4.91 2.68
N PRO A 167 -1.62 6.07 2.01
CA PRO A 167 -1.20 7.31 2.65
C PRO A 167 -1.94 7.60 3.95
N GLY A 168 -1.20 7.62 5.05
CA GLY A 168 -1.70 7.88 6.41
C GLY A 168 -2.35 6.68 7.11
N GLY A 169 -2.37 5.51 6.46
CA GLY A 169 -2.90 4.26 6.96
C GLY A 169 -2.12 3.69 8.14
N GLY A 170 -0.81 3.94 8.20
CA GLY A 170 0.08 3.51 9.27
C GLY A 170 0.41 2.03 9.19
N GLY A 171 1.70 1.70 9.05
CA GLY A 171 2.22 0.34 9.21
C GLY A 171 2.45 -0.41 7.90
N GLY A 172 2.53 0.31 6.77
CA GLY A 172 2.96 -0.24 5.51
C GLY A 172 4.47 -0.57 5.50
N PRO A 173 4.99 -1.17 4.42
CA PRO A 173 6.40 -1.54 4.31
C PRO A 173 7.33 -0.33 4.09
N GLY A 174 6.80 0.86 3.80
CA GLY A 174 7.58 2.06 3.52
C GLY A 174 6.80 3.34 3.80
N ILE A 175 7.53 4.45 3.91
CA ILE A 175 6.98 5.80 4.11
C ILE A 175 6.79 6.44 2.74
N VAL A 176 5.59 6.93 2.46
CA VAL A 176 5.21 7.63 1.22
C VAL A 176 4.59 9.01 1.52
N VAL A 177 4.39 9.82 0.48
CA VAL A 177 3.69 11.11 0.61
C VAL A 177 2.27 10.89 1.15
N GLY A 178 1.93 11.67 2.18
CA GLY A 178 0.66 11.61 2.89
C GLY A 178 0.70 10.80 4.20
N ASP A 179 1.77 10.04 4.43
CA ASP A 179 1.97 9.32 5.69
C ASP A 179 2.28 10.24 6.86
N CYS A 180 1.93 9.77 8.05
CA CYS A 180 2.32 10.41 9.28
C CYS A 180 3.47 9.64 9.93
N VAL A 181 4.42 10.39 10.47
CA VAL A 181 5.63 9.84 11.09
C VAL A 181 5.84 10.47 12.47
N TYR A 182 6.62 9.78 13.28
CA TYR A 182 7.12 10.29 14.56
C TYR A 182 8.63 10.08 14.65
N ALA A 183 9.30 10.98 15.38
CA ALA A 183 10.72 10.86 15.60
C ALA A 183 11.01 9.69 16.56
N THR A 184 11.98 8.86 16.20
CA THR A 184 12.48 7.77 17.02
C THR A 184 14.01 7.82 17.08
N LYS A 185 14.61 7.06 17.99
CA LYS A 185 16.06 6.90 18.06
C LYS A 185 16.42 5.46 17.76
N THR A 186 17.40 5.28 16.89
CA THR A 186 18.02 3.97 16.67
C THR A 186 18.78 3.51 17.92
N ALA A 187 19.06 2.20 18.03
CA ALA A 187 19.90 1.66 19.10
C ALA A 187 21.31 2.29 19.13
N SER A 188 21.78 2.83 18.01
CA SER A 188 23.05 3.55 17.88
C SER A 188 22.95 5.04 18.26
N GLY A 189 21.77 5.52 18.67
CA GLY A 189 21.53 6.89 19.11
C GLY A 189 21.28 7.91 17.98
N SER A 190 21.32 7.48 16.72
CA SER A 190 20.97 8.31 15.57
C SER A 190 19.46 8.53 15.49
N ASP A 191 19.06 9.75 15.09
CA ASP A 191 17.67 10.07 14.84
C ASP A 191 17.16 9.25 13.64
N SER A 192 15.95 8.73 13.77
CA SER A 192 15.23 7.97 12.75
C SER A 192 13.77 8.40 12.80
N VAL A 193 13.02 8.02 11.78
CA VAL A 193 11.57 8.17 11.77
C VAL A 193 10.93 6.79 11.69
N ALA A 194 9.70 6.70 12.20
CA ALA A 194 8.84 5.55 12.01
C ALA A 194 7.45 6.03 11.61
N GLU A 195 6.78 5.26 10.76
CA GLU A 195 5.41 5.53 10.33
C GLU A 195 4.43 5.30 11.49
N THR A 196 3.34 6.06 11.49
CA THR A 196 2.17 5.82 12.34
C THR A 196 0.89 6.26 11.63
N ARG A 197 -0.25 5.85 12.18
CA ARG A 197 -1.57 6.23 11.65
C ARG A 197 -1.79 7.74 11.80
N CYS A 198 -2.21 8.38 10.71
CA CYS A 198 -2.55 9.81 10.73
C CYS A 198 -3.78 10.13 11.59
N ASP A 199 -4.69 9.18 11.78
CA ASP A 199 -5.88 9.36 12.62
C ASP A 199 -5.59 9.36 14.13
N GLY A 200 -4.33 9.12 14.53
CA GLY A 200 -3.89 9.09 15.92
C GLY A 200 -4.34 7.85 16.70
N GLN A 201 -4.92 6.84 16.03
CA GLN A 201 -5.41 5.61 16.65
C GLN A 201 -4.34 4.50 16.73
N GLY A 202 -3.13 4.78 16.26
CA GLY A 202 -1.98 3.87 16.39
C GLY A 202 -1.33 3.94 17.77
N ASP A 203 -0.31 3.12 17.99
CA ASP A 203 0.44 3.07 19.26
C ASP A 203 1.20 4.38 19.56
N HIS A 204 1.55 5.13 18.52
CA HIS A 204 2.25 6.40 18.61
C HIS A 204 1.42 7.50 17.94
N ARG A 205 1.38 8.68 18.55
CA ARG A 205 0.70 9.84 17.96
C ARG A 205 1.52 10.36 16.77
N PRO A 206 0.87 10.78 15.68
CA PRO A 206 1.57 11.40 14.55
C PRO A 206 2.18 12.74 14.99
N GLU A 207 3.44 12.97 14.62
CA GLU A 207 4.14 14.24 14.90
C GLU A 207 4.26 15.09 13.63
N TYR A 208 4.54 14.43 12.49
CA TYR A 208 4.71 15.08 11.20
C TYR A 208 3.95 14.33 10.11
N LYS A 209 3.53 15.03 9.06
CA LYS A 209 2.97 14.47 7.83
C LYS A 209 3.90 14.73 6.67
N VAL A 210 4.17 13.68 5.88
CA VAL A 210 4.99 13.77 4.67
C VAL A 210 4.19 14.46 3.56
N ASP A 211 4.71 15.55 3.02
CA ASP A 211 4.07 16.33 1.96
C ASP A 211 4.80 16.22 0.62
N LYS A 212 6.10 15.92 0.67
CA LYS A 212 6.96 15.80 -0.50
C LYS A 212 8.07 14.79 -0.26
N GLU A 213 8.44 14.10 -1.32
CA GLU A 213 9.68 13.34 -1.38
C GLU A 213 10.44 13.63 -2.68
N TYR A 214 11.75 13.39 -2.67
CA TYR A 214 12.58 13.47 -3.86
C TYR A 214 13.82 12.60 -3.73
N VAL A 215 14.36 12.18 -4.87
CA VAL A 215 15.61 11.42 -4.92
C VAL A 215 16.78 12.39 -4.90
N LYS A 216 17.59 12.37 -3.83
CA LYS A 216 18.80 13.18 -3.73
C LYS A 216 19.87 12.61 -4.65
N GLN A 217 20.14 13.32 -5.74
CA GLN A 217 21.22 12.96 -6.65
C GLN A 217 22.58 13.18 -5.95
N THR A 218 23.39 12.13 -5.81
CA THR A 218 24.76 12.25 -5.28
C THR A 218 25.77 12.64 -6.34
N VAL A 219 25.39 12.55 -7.62
CA VAL A 219 26.17 13.02 -8.77
C VAL A 219 25.36 14.05 -9.54
N SER A 220 25.73 15.32 -9.41
CA SER A 220 25.10 16.42 -10.14
C SER A 220 25.68 16.53 -11.54
N LEU A 221 24.83 16.36 -12.56
CA LEU A 221 25.21 16.62 -13.94
C LEU A 221 25.19 18.13 -14.20
N LYS A 222 26.10 18.61 -15.05
CA LYS A 222 26.17 20.04 -15.39
C LYS A 222 24.82 20.48 -15.99
N GLY A 223 24.09 21.35 -15.30
CA GLY A 223 22.78 21.85 -15.70
C GLY A 223 21.58 21.25 -14.95
N SER A 224 21.79 20.31 -14.01
CA SER A 224 20.72 19.84 -13.13
C SER A 224 20.38 20.88 -12.06
N THR A 225 19.09 21.10 -11.82
CA THR A 225 18.60 21.82 -10.64
C THR A 225 18.54 20.88 -9.45
N GLU A 226 19.20 21.24 -8.34
CA GLU A 226 19.11 20.49 -7.08
C GLU A 226 17.68 20.57 -6.54
N GLN A 227 17.09 19.40 -6.24
CA GLN A 227 15.80 19.34 -5.58
C GLN A 227 16.00 19.52 -4.08
N THR A 228 15.21 20.40 -3.48
CA THR A 228 15.20 20.63 -2.03
C THR A 228 13.78 20.57 -1.48
N CYS A 229 13.67 20.45 -0.16
CA CYS A 229 12.40 20.69 0.51
C CYS A 229 11.97 22.16 0.34
N PRO A 230 10.65 22.42 0.35
CA PRO A 230 10.13 23.77 0.48
C PRO A 230 10.59 24.43 1.79
N ASP A 231 10.57 25.76 1.86
CA ASP A 231 11.01 26.52 3.05
C ASP A 231 10.07 26.29 4.26
N GLU A 232 8.83 25.88 3.99
CA GLU A 232 7.79 25.52 4.96
C GLU A 232 7.99 24.15 5.62
N ALA A 233 8.78 23.26 5.00
CA ALA A 233 9.07 21.96 5.57
C ALA A 233 9.84 22.11 6.89
N THR A 234 9.22 21.67 7.99
CA THR A 234 9.80 21.81 9.34
C THR A 234 10.81 20.71 9.64
N VAL A 235 10.67 19.54 9.02
CA VAL A 235 11.60 18.41 9.16
C VAL A 235 11.95 17.83 7.79
N THR A 236 13.21 17.41 7.66
CA THR A 236 13.70 16.66 6.50
C THR A 236 14.40 15.40 7.00
N PHE A 237 14.07 14.25 6.40
CA PHE A 237 14.70 12.97 6.74
C PHE A 237 14.94 12.11 5.50
N THR A 238 15.88 11.18 5.60
CA THR A 238 16.08 10.17 4.56
C THR A 238 15.10 9.04 4.80
N ILE A 239 14.29 8.71 3.81
CA ILE A 239 13.44 7.51 3.86
C ILE A 239 14.38 6.31 3.86
N PRO A 240 14.24 5.36 4.82
CA PRO A 240 15.03 4.15 4.85
C PRO A 240 14.93 3.44 3.48
N ALA A 241 16.08 3.24 2.84
CA ALA A 241 16.08 2.51 1.58
C ALA A 241 15.61 1.07 1.82
N PRO A 242 14.85 0.48 0.86
CA PRO A 242 14.57 -0.94 0.91
C PRO A 242 15.90 -1.71 1.02
N PRO A 243 16.02 -2.68 1.93
CA PRO A 243 17.30 -3.33 2.14
C PRO A 243 17.77 -4.07 0.88
N GLY A 244 19.08 -4.12 0.68
CA GLY A 244 19.68 -4.59 -0.58
C GLY A 244 19.68 -3.56 -1.73
N ALA A 245 18.98 -2.44 -1.60
CA ALA A 245 19.21 -1.30 -2.49
C ALA A 245 20.54 -0.63 -2.12
N LEU A 246 21.51 -0.64 -3.05
CA LEU A 246 22.63 0.28 -2.98
C LEU A 246 22.06 1.69 -3.27
N ALA A 247 21.67 2.41 -2.22
CA ALA A 247 21.10 3.74 -2.34
C ALA A 247 22.21 4.76 -2.67
N MET A 248 22.71 4.70 -3.91
CA MET A 248 23.58 5.75 -4.44
C MET A 248 22.85 7.08 -4.49
N ASN A 249 21.51 7.09 -4.59
CA ASN A 249 20.70 8.28 -4.48
C ASN A 249 19.59 8.03 -3.43
N PRO A 250 19.74 8.53 -2.19
CA PRO A 250 18.74 8.32 -1.16
C PRO A 250 17.47 9.13 -1.46
N THR A 251 16.31 8.56 -1.13
CA THR A 251 15.05 9.32 -1.13
C THR A 251 14.98 10.16 0.14
N VAL A 252 14.71 11.44 -0.03
CA VAL A 252 14.55 12.42 1.05
C VAL A 252 13.08 12.82 1.12
N ALA A 253 12.52 12.78 2.32
CA ALA A 253 11.18 13.26 2.61
C ALA A 253 11.25 14.62 3.32
N CYS A 254 10.28 15.45 2.98
CA CYS A 254 9.93 16.69 3.66
C CYS A 254 8.66 16.42 4.45
N ALA A 255 8.58 16.95 5.66
CA ALA A 255 7.41 16.78 6.48
C ALA A 255 7.11 18.03 7.30
N GLU A 256 5.82 18.27 7.48
CA GLU A 256 5.26 19.38 8.25
C GLU A 256 4.63 18.84 9.55
N PRO A 257 4.55 19.62 10.63
CA PRO A 257 3.88 19.19 11.85
C PRO A 257 2.41 18.84 11.60
N VAL A 258 1.89 17.82 12.28
CA VAL A 258 0.45 17.55 12.30
C VAL A 258 -0.22 18.48 13.32
N ASP A 259 -1.30 19.14 12.91
CA ASP A 259 -2.12 20.02 13.76
C ASP A 259 -2.84 19.27 14.91
#